data_AF-A0A2K2CEZ9-F1
#
_entry.id   AF-A0A2K2CEZ9-F1
#
_cell.length_a   1.000
_cell.length_b   1.000
_cell.length_c   1.000
_cell.angle_alpha   90.00
_cell.angle_beta   90.00
_cell.angle_gamma   90.00
#
_symmetry.space_group_name_H-M   'P 1'
#
loop_
_entity.id
_entity.type
_entity.pdbx_description
1 polymer ?
#
loop_
_entity_poly.entity_id
_entity_poly.type
_entity_poly.pdbx_seq_one_letter_code
_entity_poly.pdbx_strand_id
1 'polypeptide(L)'
;MADLSSFGRTNGLLLTRDNLCKHQHLNDTSCLLCCEPKSVNHLFFSCDIIKLMWHDISIMLNIPAVLCYEDIAKMWVNNTKLAVANMVTSVFMWMVWKFRNDVHFGRILWSGLQVLWHRLFRLLVRWKLLCPKNLVPLLENFLTLLDCKVREAPQIRVC
;
A
#
# COMPACT_ATOMS: atom_id res chain seq x y z
N MET A 1 1.21 -45.33 21.35
CA MET A 1 2.24 -44.41 20.83
C MET A 1 1.48 -43.19 20.32
N ALA A 2 1.42 -42.13 21.14
CA ALA A 2 0.74 -40.89 20.78
C ALA A 2 1.68 -40.03 19.96
N ASP A 3 1.22 -39.48 18.83
CA ASP A 3 1.95 -38.43 18.13
C ASP A 3 1.05 -37.21 17.94
N LEU A 4 1.58 -36.09 18.42
CA LEU A 4 0.95 -34.78 18.55
C LEU A 4 1.06 -34.02 17.23
N SER A 5 -0.07 -33.73 16.57
CA SER A 5 -0.16 -32.55 15.69
C SER A 5 -1.61 -32.15 15.37
N SER A 6 -2.48 -32.16 16.39
CA SER A 6 -3.65 -31.29 16.39
C SER A 6 -3.23 -29.89 16.85
N PHE A 7 -2.80 -29.03 15.92
CA PHE A 7 -2.82 -27.59 16.17
C PHE A 7 -3.42 -26.88 14.95
N GLY A 8 -4.65 -26.43 15.15
CA GLY A 8 -5.47 -25.82 14.12
C GLY A 8 -4.78 -24.64 13.46
N ARG A 9 -4.75 -24.65 12.13
CA ARG A 9 -4.62 -23.42 11.35
C ARG A 9 -6.00 -23.06 10.84
N THR A 10 -6.56 -22.02 11.43
CA THR A 10 -7.82 -21.38 11.07
C THR A 10 -7.82 -21.01 9.59
N ASN A 11 -8.40 -21.90 8.78
CA ASN A 11 -8.80 -21.61 7.42
C ASN A 11 -9.93 -20.57 7.46
N GLY A 12 -9.72 -19.38 6.89
CA GLY A 12 -10.85 -18.52 6.50
C GLY A 12 -10.80 -17.02 6.78
N LEU A 13 -9.65 -16.41 7.13
CA LEU A 13 -9.63 -14.96 7.41
C LEU A 13 -8.70 -14.11 6.51
N LEU A 14 -7.98 -14.72 5.58
CA LEU A 14 -7.18 -13.98 4.60
C LEU A 14 -7.49 -14.51 3.19
N LEU A 15 -7.83 -13.60 2.28
CA LEU A 15 -7.89 -13.85 0.84
C LEU A 15 -6.46 -14.01 0.28
N THR A 16 -5.78 -15.11 0.66
CA THR A 16 -4.53 -15.53 0.03
C THR A 16 -4.82 -16.29 -1.26
N ARG A 17 -3.96 -16.05 -2.26
CA ARG A 17 -4.06 -16.54 -3.64
C ARG A 17 -4.19 -18.06 -3.74
N ASP A 18 -3.68 -18.79 -2.75
CA ASP A 18 -3.73 -20.26 -2.69
C ASP A 18 -5.18 -20.80 -2.66
N ASN A 19 -6.10 -20.06 -2.06
CA ASN A 19 -7.53 -20.41 -2.06
C ASN A 19 -8.24 -20.03 -3.36
N LEU A 20 -7.71 -19.08 -4.13
CA LEU A 20 -8.28 -18.64 -5.42
C LEU A 20 -7.78 -19.46 -6.61
N CYS A 21 -6.59 -20.04 -6.54
CA CYS A 21 -6.03 -20.91 -7.59
C CYS A 21 -6.90 -22.15 -7.88
N LYS A 22 -7.79 -22.54 -6.96
CA LYS A 22 -8.72 -23.66 -7.16
C LYS A 22 -9.90 -23.32 -8.09
N HIS A 23 -10.15 -22.05 -8.40
CA HIS A 23 -11.42 -21.64 -9.02
C HIS A 23 -11.32 -20.87 -10.35
N GLN A 24 -10.15 -20.39 -10.80
CA GLN A 24 -10.03 -19.72 -12.09
C GLN A 24 -8.59 -19.80 -12.64
N HIS A 25 -8.43 -20.30 -13.86
CA HIS A 25 -7.19 -20.20 -14.65
C HIS A 25 -6.87 -18.72 -14.90
N LEU A 26 -5.99 -18.14 -14.07
CA LEU A 26 -5.48 -16.78 -14.23
C LEU A 26 -4.11 -16.87 -14.94
N ASN A 27 -4.13 -16.81 -16.26
CA ASN A 27 -2.95 -16.99 -17.12
C ASN A 27 -1.99 -15.78 -17.18
N ASP A 28 -2.27 -14.67 -16.50
CA ASP A 28 -1.32 -13.56 -16.39
C ASP A 28 -0.99 -13.26 -14.93
N THR A 29 0.23 -13.62 -14.54
CA THR A 29 0.78 -13.40 -13.20
C THR A 29 1.62 -12.13 -13.12
N SER A 30 1.64 -11.32 -14.17
CA SER A 30 2.38 -10.06 -14.19
C SER A 30 1.72 -8.98 -13.33
N CYS A 31 2.53 -8.04 -12.86
CA CYS A 31 2.12 -6.89 -12.10
C CYS A 31 1.52 -5.86 -13.06
N LEU A 32 0.27 -5.47 -12.84
CA LEU A 32 -0.41 -4.50 -13.71
C LEU A 32 0.19 -3.07 -13.63
N LEU A 33 1.19 -2.86 -12.77
CA LEU A 33 1.91 -1.59 -12.61
C LEU A 33 3.29 -1.60 -13.29
N CYS A 34 3.99 -2.74 -13.33
CA CYS A 34 5.37 -2.83 -13.82
C CYS A 34 5.69 -4.13 -14.57
N CYS A 35 4.67 -4.92 -14.91
CA CYS A 35 4.74 -6.14 -15.74
C CYS A 35 5.62 -7.29 -15.20
N GLU A 36 6.11 -7.18 -13.97
CA GLU A 36 6.92 -8.19 -13.26
C GLU A 36 6.08 -9.28 -12.56
N PRO A 37 6.62 -10.48 -12.24
CA PRO A 37 5.90 -11.52 -11.53
C PRO A 37 5.35 -11.06 -10.17
N LYS A 38 4.06 -11.29 -9.96
CA LYS A 38 3.33 -10.77 -8.80
C LYS A 38 3.45 -11.69 -7.58
N SER A 39 4.05 -11.16 -6.52
CA SER A 39 3.93 -11.67 -5.13
C SER A 39 3.34 -10.59 -4.21
N VAL A 40 2.99 -10.95 -2.98
CA VAL A 40 2.56 -9.96 -1.96
C VAL A 40 3.68 -8.96 -1.68
N ASN A 41 4.92 -9.45 -1.56
CA ASN A 41 6.10 -8.60 -1.38
C ASN A 41 6.31 -7.67 -2.59
N HIS A 42 6.12 -8.17 -3.80
CA HIS A 42 6.22 -7.35 -5.00
C HIS A 42 5.15 -6.25 -5.02
N LEU A 43 3.89 -6.59 -4.71
CA LEU A 43 2.79 -5.64 -4.67
C LEU A 43 3.05 -4.46 -3.72
N PHE A 44 3.64 -4.72 -2.56
CA PHE A 44 3.82 -3.69 -1.53
C PHE A 44 5.21 -3.08 -1.47
N PHE A 45 6.26 -3.74 -1.95
CA PHE A 45 7.64 -3.31 -1.70
C PHE A 45 8.57 -3.44 -2.90
N SER A 46 8.38 -4.44 -3.77
CA SER A 46 9.35 -4.70 -4.85
C SER A 46 8.97 -4.10 -6.20
N CYS A 47 7.71 -3.73 -6.42
CA CYS A 47 7.26 -3.04 -7.65
C CYS A 47 7.93 -1.67 -7.76
N ASP A 48 8.52 -1.34 -8.92
CA ASP A 48 9.26 -0.10 -9.12
C ASP A 48 8.39 1.16 -8.91
N ILE A 49 7.14 1.09 -9.36
CA ILE A 49 6.15 2.15 -9.13
C ILE A 49 5.92 2.36 -7.63
N ILE A 50 5.82 1.26 -6.88
CA ILE A 50 5.55 1.30 -5.44
C ILE A 50 6.79 1.74 -4.66
N LYS A 51 8.00 1.33 -5.06
CA LYS A 51 9.27 1.81 -4.48
C LYS A 51 9.42 3.32 -4.61
N LEU A 52 9.08 3.88 -5.78
CA LEU A 52 9.12 5.33 -6.00
C LEU A 52 8.17 6.05 -5.05
N MET A 53 6.95 5.53 -4.89
CA MET A 53 6.00 6.11 -3.95
C MET A 53 6.47 6.00 -2.49
N TRP A 54 7.03 4.85 -2.09
CA TRP A 54 7.60 4.68 -0.77
C TRP A 54 8.72 5.67 -0.49
N HIS A 55 9.63 5.85 -1.45
CA HIS A 55 10.72 6.81 -1.35
C HIS A 55 10.20 8.23 -1.07
N ASP A 56 9.25 8.71 -1.88
CA ASP A 56 8.70 10.05 -1.73
C ASP A 56 7.91 10.19 -0.41
N ILE A 57 7.14 9.17 -0.02
CA ILE A 57 6.41 9.14 1.26
C ILE A 57 7.39 9.17 2.45
N SER A 58 8.49 8.41 2.40
CA SER A 58 9.50 8.39 3.45
C SER A 58 10.15 9.76 3.63
N ILE A 59 10.45 10.46 2.53
CA ILE A 59 10.99 11.83 2.57
C ILE A 59 9.96 12.79 3.19
N MET A 60 8.70 12.76 2.73
CA MET A 60 7.65 13.65 3.23
C MET A 60 7.34 13.44 4.72
N LEU A 61 7.47 12.21 5.22
CA LEU A 61 7.28 11.86 6.63
C LEU A 61 8.56 12.03 7.48
N ASN A 62 9.70 12.28 6.85
CA ASN A 62 11.02 12.29 7.49
C ASN A 62 11.29 11.00 8.29
N ILE A 63 11.04 9.84 7.67
CA ILE A 63 11.28 8.51 8.24
C ILE A 63 12.35 7.76 7.43
N PRO A 64 12.96 6.70 8.00
CA PRO A 64 13.81 5.80 7.23
C PRO A 64 13.10 5.24 5.98
N ALA A 65 13.90 4.85 4.99
CA ALA A 65 13.38 4.20 3.78
C ALA A 65 12.62 2.93 4.13
N VAL A 66 11.45 2.75 3.53
CA VAL A 66 10.63 1.54 3.66
C VAL A 66 10.96 0.60 2.50
N LEU A 67 11.64 -0.50 2.81
CA LEU A 67 12.11 -1.46 1.80
C LEU A 67 11.45 -2.83 1.94
N CYS A 68 10.95 -3.15 3.13
CA CYS A 68 10.28 -4.40 3.40
C CYS A 68 9.19 -4.27 4.48
N TYR A 69 8.51 -5.39 4.73
CA TYR A 69 7.46 -5.47 5.73
C TYR A 69 7.96 -5.15 7.14
N GLU A 70 9.17 -5.59 7.49
CA GLU A 70 9.77 -5.41 8.80
C GLU A 70 9.97 -3.93 9.16
N ASP A 71 10.27 -3.07 8.16
CA ASP A 71 10.43 -1.63 8.37
C ASP A 71 9.12 -1.00 8.84
N ILE A 72 8.01 -1.36 8.19
CA ILE A 72 6.67 -0.89 8.56
C ILE A 72 6.25 -1.47 9.92
N ALA A 73 6.48 -2.77 10.12
CA ALA A 73 6.08 -3.46 11.36
C ALA A 73 6.73 -2.81 12.59
N LYS A 74 8.01 -2.45 12.51
CA LYS A 74 8.72 -1.73 13.58
C LYS A 74 8.08 -0.38 13.91
N MET A 75 7.63 0.36 12.89
CA MET A 75 6.96 1.64 13.09
C MET A 75 5.59 1.47 13.75
N TRP A 76 4.81 0.48 13.30
CA TRP A 76 3.49 0.20 13.83
C TRP A 76 3.52 -0.21 15.31
N VAL A 77 4.55 -0.95 15.72
CA VAL A 77 4.77 -1.29 17.14
C VAL A 77 5.09 -0.04 17.98
N ASN A 78 5.81 0.94 17.42
CA ASN A 78 6.20 2.18 18.11
C ASN A 78 5.14 3.30 18.03
N ASN A 79 3.87 2.93 18.27
CA ASN A 79 2.67 3.67 17.85
C ASN A 79 2.55 5.14 18.34
N THR A 80 3.12 5.49 19.49
CA THR A 80 2.90 6.82 20.11
C THR A 80 3.69 7.94 19.44
N LYS A 81 4.91 7.66 18.94
CA LYS A 81 5.77 8.67 18.29
C LYS A 81 5.52 8.80 16.79
N LEU A 82 5.00 7.74 16.17
CA LEU A 82 4.88 7.62 14.72
C LEU A 82 3.42 7.49 14.24
N ALA A 83 2.44 7.90 15.06
CA ALA A 83 1.02 7.71 14.75
C ALA A 83 0.61 8.26 13.35
N VAL A 84 1.08 9.45 12.95
CA VAL A 84 0.82 9.98 11.59
C VAL A 84 1.49 9.15 10.51
N ALA A 85 2.75 8.74 10.72
CA ALA A 85 3.45 7.88 9.77
C ALA A 85 2.80 6.49 9.66
N ASN A 86 2.34 5.91 10.76
CA ASN A 86 1.60 4.65 10.81
C ASN A 86 0.28 4.76 10.04
N MET A 87 -0.43 5.88 10.23
CA MET A 87 -1.65 6.17 9.49
C MET A 87 -1.38 6.30 7.99
N VAL A 88 -0.38 7.08 7.59
CA VAL A 88 -0.02 7.28 6.17
C VAL A 88 0.41 5.97 5.51
N THR A 89 1.30 5.21 6.15
CA THR A 89 1.76 3.91 5.64
C THR A 89 0.61 2.90 5.53
N SER A 90 -0.31 2.86 6.50
CA SER A 90 -1.51 2.01 6.46
C SER A 90 -2.45 2.39 5.30
N VAL A 91 -2.70 3.70 5.13
CA VAL A 91 -3.55 4.20 4.04
C VAL A 91 -2.92 3.91 2.68
N PHE A 92 -1.61 4.07 2.56
CA PHE A 92 -0.89 3.75 1.34
C PHE A 92 -1.00 2.27 0.98
N MET A 93 -0.74 1.36 1.92
CA MET A 93 -0.90 -0.09 1.70
C MET A 93 -2.34 -0.44 1.31
N TRP A 94 -3.34 0.13 1.99
CA TRP A 94 -4.75 -0.08 1.63
C TRP A 94 -5.08 0.43 0.22
N MET A 95 -4.57 1.61 -0.14
CA MET A 95 -4.75 2.21 -1.46
C MET A 95 -4.18 1.30 -2.55
N VAL A 96 -2.95 0.79 -2.37
CA VAL A 96 -2.28 -0.13 -3.31
C VAL A 96 -3.08 -1.40 -3.50
N TRP A 97 -3.51 -2.03 -2.40
CA TRP A 97 -4.33 -3.25 -2.45
C TRP A 97 -5.66 -3.00 -3.18
N LYS A 98 -6.34 -1.90 -2.85
CA LYS A 98 -7.61 -1.53 -3.49
C LYS A 98 -7.44 -1.23 -4.97
N PHE A 99 -6.40 -0.46 -5.33
CA PHE A 99 -6.09 -0.14 -6.73
C PHE A 99 -5.85 -1.41 -7.55
N ARG A 100 -5.04 -2.35 -7.04
CA ARG A 100 -4.80 -3.67 -7.66
C ARG A 100 -6.11 -4.42 -7.94
N ASN A 101 -7.05 -4.39 -7.00
CA ASN A 101 -8.35 -5.03 -7.17
C ASN A 101 -9.21 -4.31 -8.21
N ASP A 102 -9.25 -2.98 -8.18
CA ASP A 102 -9.98 -2.18 -9.16
C ASP A 102 -9.49 -2.48 -10.59
N VAL A 103 -8.17 -2.55 -10.83
CA VAL A 103 -7.62 -2.89 -12.17
C VAL A 103 -7.92 -4.34 -12.54
N HIS A 104 -7.75 -5.29 -11.61
CA HIS A 104 -7.97 -6.72 -11.88
C HIS A 104 -9.42 -7.02 -12.29
N PHE A 105 -10.39 -6.30 -11.72
CA PHE A 105 -11.81 -6.42 -12.08
C PHE A 105 -12.24 -5.46 -13.19
N GLY A 106 -11.30 -4.83 -13.90
CA GLY A 106 -11.59 -3.93 -15.03
C GLY A 106 -12.37 -2.66 -14.65
N ARG A 107 -12.36 -2.24 -13.38
CA ARG A 107 -13.10 -1.06 -12.92
C ARG A 107 -12.42 0.25 -13.32
N ILE A 108 -11.12 0.21 -13.58
CA ILE A 108 -10.30 1.40 -13.85
C ILE A 108 -9.24 1.08 -14.89
N LEU A 109 -8.90 2.07 -15.71
CA LEU A 109 -7.74 2.06 -16.59
C LEU A 109 -6.57 2.78 -15.89
N TRP A 110 -5.38 2.19 -15.96
CA TRP A 110 -4.16 2.83 -15.49
C TRP A 110 -3.68 3.87 -16.51
N SER A 111 -3.46 5.10 -16.07
CA SER A 111 -2.98 6.18 -16.95
C SER A 111 -1.69 6.87 -16.47
N GLY A 112 -1.13 6.44 -15.33
CA GLY A 112 0.16 6.92 -14.84
C GLY A 112 0.20 7.22 -13.34
N LEU A 113 1.40 7.54 -12.84
CA LEU A 113 1.71 7.66 -11.41
C LEU A 113 0.77 8.61 -10.66
N GLN A 114 0.33 9.68 -11.33
CA GLN A 114 -0.54 10.67 -10.71
C GLN A 114 -1.89 10.11 -10.25
N VAL A 115 -2.41 9.06 -10.88
CA VAL A 115 -3.64 8.41 -10.41
C VAL A 115 -3.47 7.83 -9.00
N LEU A 116 -2.29 7.28 -8.67
CA LEU A 116 -2.00 6.76 -7.34
C LEU A 116 -1.87 7.87 -6.31
N TRP A 117 -1.16 8.96 -6.65
CA TRP A 117 -1.03 10.12 -5.77
C TRP A 117 -2.39 10.76 -5.44
N HIS A 118 -3.23 10.98 -6.45
CA HIS A 118 -4.59 11.50 -6.24
C HIS A 118 -5.44 10.57 -5.35
N ARG A 119 -5.30 9.24 -5.52
CA ARG A 119 -6.02 8.27 -4.69
C ARG A 119 -5.53 8.30 -3.25
N LEU A 120 -4.22 8.32 -3.04
CA LEU A 120 -3.61 8.42 -1.71
C LEU A 120 -4.10 9.68 -0.99
N PHE A 121 -4.03 10.84 -1.65
CA PHE A 121 -4.48 12.11 -1.11
C PHE A 121 -5.96 12.07 -0.69
N ARG A 122 -6.86 11.64 -1.58
CA ARG A 122 -8.29 11.55 -1.26
C ARG A 122 -8.59 10.59 -0.11
N LEU A 123 -7.86 9.48 -0.04
CA LEU A 123 -8.00 8.52 1.06
C LEU A 123 -7.54 9.10 2.39
N LEU A 124 -6.41 9.81 2.42
CA LEU A 124 -5.90 10.47 3.63
C LEU A 124 -6.82 11.60 4.09
N VAL A 125 -7.35 12.42 3.18
CA VAL A 125 -8.35 13.45 3.51
C VAL A 125 -9.57 12.84 4.17
N ARG A 126 -10.05 11.68 3.70
CA ARG A 126 -11.16 10.95 4.34
C ARG A 126 -10.77 10.37 5.69
N TRP A 127 -9.56 9.84 5.81
CA TRP A 127 -9.06 9.25 7.05
C TRP A 127 -8.69 10.29 8.09
N LYS A 128 -8.55 11.58 7.74
CA LYS A 128 -8.30 12.68 8.67
C LYS A 128 -9.23 12.66 9.89
N LEU A 129 -10.47 12.19 9.74
CA LEU A 129 -11.44 12.02 10.83
C LEU A 129 -10.99 11.02 11.92
N LEU A 130 -10.14 10.05 11.56
CA LEU A 130 -9.58 9.05 12.47
C LEU A 130 -8.30 9.56 13.17
N CYS A 131 -7.75 10.69 12.73
CA CYS A 131 -6.53 11.25 13.29
C CYS A 131 -6.81 11.88 14.67
N PRO A 132 -6.02 11.56 15.71
CA PRO A 132 -6.10 12.26 16.99
C PRO A 132 -5.95 13.77 16.81
N LYS A 133 -6.79 14.56 17.49
CA LYS A 133 -6.87 16.02 17.30
C LYS A 133 -5.52 16.73 17.43
N ASN A 134 -4.67 16.27 18.35
CA ASN A 134 -3.33 16.81 18.58
C ASN A 134 -2.33 16.54 17.44
N LEU A 135 -2.62 15.57 16.57
CA LEU A 135 -1.76 15.17 15.45
C LEU A 135 -2.28 15.66 14.09
N VAL A 136 -3.48 16.25 14.04
CA VAL A 136 -4.06 16.82 12.82
C VAL A 136 -3.13 17.83 12.14
N PRO A 137 -2.45 18.76 12.84
CA PRO A 137 -1.54 19.70 12.18
C PRO A 137 -0.37 19.00 11.46
N LEU A 138 0.15 17.92 12.05
CA LEU A 138 1.22 17.14 11.44
C LEU A 138 0.73 16.40 10.18
N LEU A 139 -0.49 15.86 10.22
CA LEU A 139 -1.13 15.28 9.05
C LEU A 139 -1.42 16.32 7.96
N GLU A 140 -1.83 17.54 8.32
CA GLU A 140 -2.06 18.64 7.37
C GLU A 140 -0.76 19.09 6.68
N ASN A 141 0.35 19.13 7.40
CA ASN A 141 1.67 19.38 6.81
C ASN A 141 2.00 18.31 5.76
N PHE A 142 1.80 17.04 6.08
CA PHE A 142 1.98 15.95 5.12
C PHE A 142 1.04 16.08 3.92
N LEU A 143 -0.24 16.39 4.13
CA LEU A 143 -1.21 16.58 3.07
C LEU A 143 -0.83 17.75 2.14
N THR A 144 -0.21 18.79 2.67
CA THR A 144 0.27 19.93 1.88
C THR A 144 1.42 19.52 0.96
N LEU A 145 2.40 18.78 1.50
CA LEU A 145 3.50 18.21 0.69
C LEU A 145 2.96 17.25 -0.39
N LEU A 146 1.98 16.43 -0.02
CA LEU A 146 1.34 15.50 -0.94
C LEU A 146 0.53 16.23 -2.02
N ASP A 147 -0.15 17.34 -1.71
CA ASP A 147 -0.89 18.13 -2.70
C ASP A 147 0.06 18.74 -3.75
N CYS A 148 1.24 19.22 -3.33
CA CYS A 148 2.28 19.64 -4.26
C CYS A 148 2.68 18.50 -5.21
N LYS A 149 2.85 17.29 -4.68
CA LYS A 149 3.21 16.08 -5.47
C LYS A 149 2.12 15.68 -6.46
N VAL A 150 0.86 15.77 -6.03
CA VAL A 150 -0.33 15.46 -6.84
C VAL A 150 -0.44 16.41 -8.05
N ARG A 151 0.02 17.65 -7.91
CA ARG A 151 -0.01 18.68 -8.97
C ARG A 151 1.19 18.63 -9.92
N GLU A 152 2.22 17.82 -9.64
CA GLU A 152 3.34 17.63 -10.57
C GLU A 152 2.83 17.07 -11.92
N ALA A 153 3.53 17.41 -13.00
CA ALA A 153 3.18 16.90 -14.33
C ALA A 153 3.07 15.36 -14.32
N PRO A 154 2.07 14.77 -15.02
CA PRO A 154 1.90 13.32 -15.04
C PRO A 154 3.17 12.59 -15.49
N GLN A 155 3.76 11.84 -14.57
CA GLN A 155 4.83 10.92 -14.90
C GLN A 155 4.20 9.67 -15.50
N ILE A 156 4.09 9.66 -16.83
CA ILE A 156 3.66 8.50 -17.61
C ILE A 156 4.86 7.56 -17.67
N ARG A 157 4.83 6.48 -16.89
CA ARG A 157 5.70 5.33 -17.12
C ARG A 157 4.93 4.34 -17.97
N VAL A 158 5.39 4.18 -19.21
CA VAL A 158 4.94 3.13 -20.11
C VAL A 158 5.62 1.84 -19.65
N CYS A 159 4.81 0.88 -19.21
CA CYS A 159 5.08 -0.51 -19.52
C CYS A 159 4.46 -0.74 -20.91
#